data_AF-U2HHS4-F1
#
_entry.id   AF-U2HHS4-F1
#
_cell.length_a   1.000
_cell.length_b   1.000
_cell.length_c   1.000
_cell.angle_alpha   90.00
_cell.angle_beta   90.00
_cell.angle_gamma   90.00
#
_symmetry.space_group_name_H-M   'P 1'
#
loop_
_entity.id
_entity.type
_entity.pdbx_description
1 polymer ?
#
loop_
_entity_poly.entity_id
_entity_poly.type
_entity_poly.pdbx_seq_one_letter_code
_entity_poly.pdbx_strand_id
1 'polypeptide(L)' 'MKNILKKISQAVQMLLLAPVKLPGKALNVIRYVALGLGILEAVVSDSSDTVKSDEVKSDEVISD' A
#
# COMPACT_ATOMS: atom_id res chain seq x y z
N MET A 1 13.92 -16.97 -16.27
CA MET A 1 13.18 -16.13 -15.30
C MET A 1 13.91 -14.82 -14.92
N LYS A 2 14.78 -14.25 -15.76
CA LYS A 2 15.47 -12.96 -15.47
C LYS A 2 14.68 -11.74 -15.96
N ASN A 3 13.74 -11.97 -16.87
CA ASN A 3 13.02 -10.92 -17.60
C ASN A 3 11.90 -10.27 -16.76
N ILE A 4 11.29 -11.00 -15.82
CA ILE A 4 10.27 -10.46 -14.91
C ILE A 4 10.91 -9.46 -13.94
N LEU A 5 12.00 -9.86 -13.27
CA LEU A 5 12.71 -9.00 -12.33
C LEU A 5 13.28 -7.77 -13.02
N LYS A 6 13.78 -7.92 -14.25
CA LYS A 6 14.29 -6.80 -15.06
C LYS A 6 13.18 -5.82 -15.45
N LYS A 7 11.98 -6.30 -15.78
CA LYS A 7 10.81 -5.44 -16.07
C LYS A 7 10.33 -4.68 -14.83
N ILE A 8 10.31 -5.33 -13.67
CA ILE A 8 9.95 -4.70 -12.39
C ILE A 8 11.00 -3.64 -12.03
N SER A 9 12.29 -3.98 -12.10
CA SER A 9 13.39 -3.05 -11.87
C SER A 9 13.31 -1.83 -12.78
N GLN A 10 12.97 -2.02 -14.05
CA GLN A 10 12.83 -0.93 -15.01
C GLN A 10 11.59 -0.05 -14.72
N ALA A 11 10.48 -0.64 -14.30
CA ALA A 11 9.30 0.10 -13.87
C ALA A 11 9.57 0.93 -12.60
N VAL A 12 10.28 0.34 -11.62
CA VAL A 12 10.71 1.03 -10.40
C VAL A 12 11.70 2.15 -10.73
N GLN A 13 12.65 1.92 -11.63
CA GLN A 13 13.55 2.98 -12.09
C GLN A 13 12.80 4.08 -12.82
N MET A 14 11.86 3.77 -13.70
CA MET A 14 11.03 4.79 -14.35
C MET A 14 10.19 5.59 -13.34
N LEU A 15 9.72 4.96 -12.26
CA LEU A 15 9.01 5.63 -11.17
C LEU A 15 9.93 6.59 -10.39
N LEU A 16 11.17 6.17 -10.10
CA LEU A 16 12.16 6.97 -9.38
C LEU A 16 12.77 8.09 -10.23
N LEU A 17 12.94 7.85 -11.53
CA LEU A 17 13.65 8.75 -12.45
C LEU A 17 12.71 9.76 -13.12
N ALA A 18 11.40 9.52 -13.14
CA ALA A 18 10.44 10.46 -13.72
C ALA A 18 10.30 11.73 -12.85
N PRO A 19 10.31 12.94 -13.44
CA PRO A 19 10.05 14.17 -12.70
C PRO A 19 8.58 14.23 -12.29
N VAL A 20 8.25 13.79 -11.07
CA VAL A 20 7.04 14.08 -10.25
C VAL A 20 5.70 14.12 -11.02
N LYS A 21 5.57 13.47 -12.17
CA LYS A 21 4.37 13.49 -13.04
C LYS A 21 3.39 12.35 -12.71
N LEU A 22 3.76 11.47 -11.78
CA LEU A 22 2.96 10.35 -11.27
C LEU A 22 2.24 10.54 -9.92
N PRO A 23 2.57 11.47 -9.01
CA PRO A 23 2.04 11.47 -7.65
C PRO A 23 0.52 11.66 -7.62
N GLY A 24 -0.05 12.49 -8.50
CA GLY A 24 -1.50 12.69 -8.56
C GLY A 24 -2.30 11.46 -9.00
N LYS A 25 -1.74 10.61 -9.87
CA LYS A 25 -2.38 9.37 -10.36
C LYS A 25 -2.10 8.20 -9.42
N ALA A 26 -0.88 8.11 -8.90
CA ALA A 26 -0.45 7.09 -7.95
C ALA A 26 -1.25 7.16 -6.64
N LEU A 27 -1.61 8.35 -6.17
CA LEU A 27 -2.45 8.53 -4.98
C LEU A 27 -3.81 7.81 -5.13
N ASN A 28 -4.43 7.91 -6.31
CA ASN A 28 -5.69 7.21 -6.56
C ASN A 28 -5.49 5.69 -6.61
N VAL A 29 -4.40 5.21 -7.19
CA VAL A 29 -4.06 3.78 -7.18
C VAL A 29 -3.87 3.27 -5.74
N ILE A 30 -3.14 3.99 -4.90
CA ILE A 30 -2.94 3.64 -3.49
C ILE A 30 -4.29 3.59 -2.73
N ARG A 31 -5.20 4.54 -2.98
CA ARG A 31 -6.55 4.52 -2.38
C ARG A 31 -7.34 3.27 -2.76
N TYR A 32 -7.29 2.86 -4.03
CA TYR A 32 -7.97 1.63 -4.47
C TYR A 32 -7.32 0.37 -3.90
N VAL A 33 -6.01 0.35 -3.76
CA VAL A 33 -5.30 -0.76 -3.10
C VAL A 33 -5.71 -0.84 -1.62
N ALA A 34 -5.74 0.29 -0.90
CA ALA A 34 -6.17 0.34 0.49
C ALA A 34 -7.64 -0.08 0.67
N LEU A 35 -8.54 0.40 -0.18
CA LEU A 35 -9.94 -0.04 -0.17
C LEU A 35 -10.07 -1.54 -0.44
N GLY A 36 -9.34 -2.06 -1.44
CA GLY A 36 -9.35 -3.49 -1.74
C GLY A 36 -8.80 -4.35 -0.61
N LEU A 37 -7.71 -3.92 0.03
CA LEU A 37 -7.13 -4.60 1.19
C LEU A 37 -8.05 -4.55 2.41
N GLY A 38 -8.68 -3.41 2.70
CA GLY A 38 -9.63 -3.29 3.81
C GLY A 38 -10.89 -4.15 3.62
N ILE A 39 -11.39 -4.25 2.38
CA ILE A 39 -12.50 -5.16 2.06
C ILE A 39 -12.05 -6.61 2.17
N LEU A 40 -10.87 -6.95 1.66
CA LEU A 40 -10.32 -8.30 1.75
C LEU A 40 -10.11 -8.72 3.21
N GLU A 41 -9.58 -7.83 4.04
CA GLU A 41 -9.39 -8.05 5.47
C GLU A 41 -10.72 -8.21 6.19
N ALA A 42 -11.74 -7.39 5.89
CA ALA A 42 -13.07 -7.54 6.46
C ALA A 42 -13.72 -8.87 6.07
N VAL A 43 -13.64 -9.28 4.80
CA VAL A 43 -14.22 -10.55 4.32
C VAL A 43 -13.47 -11.76 4.89
N VAL A 44 -12.14 -11.72 4.92
CA VAL A 44 -11.33 -12.79 5.50
C VAL A 44 -11.54 -12.86 7.01
N SER A 45 -11.66 -11.71 7.70
CA SER A 45 -11.93 -11.64 9.15
C SER A 45 -13.35 -12.11 9.50
N ASP A 46 -14.38 -11.76 8.72
CA ASP A 46 -15.74 -12.30 8.89
C ASP A 46 -15.79 -13.82 8.63
N SER A 47 -14.86 -14.35 7.84
CA SER A 47 -14.70 -15.80 7.62
C SER A 47 -13.93 -16.50 8.75
N SER A 48 -13.28 -15.73 9.63
CA SER A 48 -12.45 -16.21 10.74
C SER A 48 -12.66 -15.35 11.98
N ASP A 49 -13.69 -15.66 12.77
CA ASP A 49 -14.09 -14.96 14.02
C ASP A 49 -12.99 -14.75 15.09
N THR A 50 -11.70 -15.02 14.84
CA THR A 50 -10.64 -14.92 15.86
C THR A 50 -9.25 -14.61 15.31
N VAL A 51 -8.95 -13.42 14.76
CA VAL A 51 -7.57 -12.88 14.88
C VAL A 51 -7.62 -11.35 14.97
N LYS A 52 -7.42 -10.84 16.19
CA LYS A 52 -7.07 -9.44 16.45
C LYS A 52 -5.71 -9.14 15.83
N SER A 53 -5.56 -7.98 15.19
CA SER A 53 -4.24 -7.40 14.91
C SER A 53 -4.34 -5.87 14.90
N ASP A 54 -4.25 -5.32 16.10
CA ASP A 54 -3.41 -4.20 16.49
C ASP A 54 -3.36 -2.96 15.58
N GLU A 55 -4.25 -2.03 15.93
CA GLU A 55 -3.98 -0.61 16.17
C GLU A 55 -2.47 -0.25 16.19
N VAL A 56 -1.94 0.25 15.07
CA VAL A 56 -0.67 1.00 15.08
C VAL A 56 -0.98 2.39 15.63
N LYS A 57 -0.96 2.47 16.96
CA LYS A 57 -0.90 3.69 17.74
C LYS A 57 0.45 4.37 17.49
N SER A 58 0.50 5.27 16.51
CA SER A 58 1.54 6.30 16.45
C SER A 58 1.08 7.49 17.29
N ASP A 59 1.24 7.39 18.61
CA ASP A 59 1.22 8.56 19.48
C ASP A 59 2.49 9.37 19.19
N GLU A 60 2.32 10.47 18.46
CA GLU A 60 3.24 11.60 18.53
C GLU A 60 2.47 12.85 18.94
N VAL A 61 3.04 13.55 19.92
CA VAL A 61 2.79 14.94 20.32
C VAL A 61 1.55 15.23 21.18
N ILE A 62 1.76 15.31 22.50
CA ILE A 62 1.43 16.54 23.24
C ILE A 62 2.58 16.84 24.21
N SER A 63 3.37 17.84 23.82
CA SER A 63 4.21 18.64 24.72
C SER A 63 3.31 19.71 25.35
N ASP A 64 3.25 19.77 26.67
CA ASP A 64 3.08 20.99 27.48
C ASP A 64 3.52 20.72 28.92
#